data_AF-A0A9D5WG91-F1
#
_entry.id   AF-A0A9D5WG91-F1
#
_cell.length_a   1.000
_cell.length_b   1.000
_cell.length_c   1.000
_cell.angle_alpha   90.00
_cell.angle_beta   90.00
_cell.angle_gamma   90.00
#
_symmetry.space_group_name_H-M   'P 1'
#
loop_
_entity.id
_entity.type
_entity.pdbx_description
1 polymer ?
#
loop_
_entity_poly.entity_id
_entity_poly.type
_entity_poly.pdbx_seq_one_letter_code
_entity_poly.pdbx_strand_id
1 'polypeptide(L)'
;PIKAFILPSGGRITAAAHVCRTVCRRAERLIYRLDSEHPLAPEVLRFVNRLSDYFFALARKEVFRAQGQEIVWTYDHDDAD
;
A
#
# COMPACT_ATOMS: atom_id res chain seq x y z
N PRO A 1 -8.05 13.95 -1.80
CA PRO A 1 -7.81 13.10 -2.99
C PRO A 1 -6.31 12.95 -3.27
N ILE A 2 -5.82 11.73 -3.51
CA ILE A 2 -4.42 11.49 -3.88
C ILE A 2 -4.26 11.79 -5.36
N LYS A 3 -3.31 12.66 -5.70
CA LYS A 3 -3.05 13.11 -7.07
C LYS A 3 -1.72 12.59 -7.64
N ALA A 4 -0.89 11.97 -6.80
CA ALA A 4 0.44 11.50 -7.17
C ALA A 4 0.87 10.33 -6.26
N PHE A 5 1.87 9.56 -6.67
CA PHE A 5 2.41 8.47 -5.87
C PHE A 5 3.09 9.02 -4.61
N ILE A 6 2.85 8.36 -3.49
CA ILE A 6 3.47 8.70 -2.20
C ILE A 6 4.57 7.68 -1.96
N LEU A 7 5.79 8.17 -1.74
CA LEU A 7 6.91 7.33 -1.36
C LEU A 7 6.76 6.88 0.11
N PRO A 8 7.17 5.64 0.44
CA PRO A 8 7.18 5.19 1.82
C PRO A 8 8.15 6.04 2.64
N SER A 9 7.59 6.95 3.43
CA SER A 9 8.29 7.90 4.30
C SER A 9 7.52 8.04 5.61
N GLY A 10 8.17 8.55 6.65
CA GLY A 10 7.64 8.53 8.01
C GLY A 10 8.16 7.31 8.77
N GLY A 11 8.23 7.46 10.09
CA GLY A 11 9.02 6.59 10.97
C GLY A 11 8.66 5.09 10.97
N ARG A 12 9.18 4.36 11.97
CA ARG A 12 9.12 2.88 12.02
C ARG A 12 7.73 2.29 11.76
N ILE A 13 6.68 2.92 12.28
CA ILE A 13 5.29 2.45 12.12
C ILE A 13 4.83 2.56 10.66
N THR A 14 5.14 3.67 9.98
CA THR A 14 4.80 3.87 8.57
C THR A 14 5.55 2.87 7.68
N ALA A 15 6.85 2.67 7.94
CA ALA A 15 7.64 1.65 7.25
C ALA A 15 7.04 0.25 7.43
N ALA A 16 6.69 -0.12 8.67
CA ALA A 16 6.05 -1.40 8.96
C ALA A 16 4.70 -1.53 8.24
N ALA A 17 3.87 -0.49 8.23
CA ALA A 17 2.60 -0.48 7.51
C ALA A 17 2.78 -0.68 5.99
N HIS A 18 3.79 -0.06 5.39
CA HIS A 18 4.12 -0.29 3.98
C HIS A 18 4.63 -1.72 3.71
N VAL A 19 5.39 -2.32 4.63
CA VAL A 19 5.77 -3.74 4.55
C VAL A 19 4.54 -4.65 4.65
N CYS A 20 3.66 -4.42 5.62
CA CYS A 20 2.40 -5.16 5.73
C CYS A 20 1.58 -5.05 4.44
N ARG A 21 1.49 -3.87 3.83
CA ARG A 21 0.83 -3.66 2.55
C ARG A 21 1.42 -4.51 1.43
N THR A 22 2.75 -4.60 1.30
CA THR A 22 3.38 -5.42 0.24
C THR A 22 3.18 -6.91 0.50
N VAL A 23 3.19 -7.33 1.76
CA VAL A 23 2.87 -8.71 2.16
C VAL A 23 1.41 -9.06 1.83
N CYS A 24 0.45 -8.18 2.12
CA CYS A 24 -0.96 -8.39 1.76
C CYS A 24 -1.15 -8.50 0.24
N ARG A 25 -0.53 -7.62 -0.55
CA ARG A 25 -0.59 -7.71 -2.02
C ARG A 25 0.06 -9.00 -2.56
N ARG A 26 1.10 -9.51 -1.89
CA ARG A 26 1.70 -10.81 -2.22
C ARG A 26 0.77 -11.96 -1.87
N ALA A 27 0.15 -11.93 -0.69
CA ALA A 27 -0.84 -12.92 -0.28
C ALA A 27 -2.05 -12.92 -1.22
N GLU A 28 -2.56 -11.75 -1.61
CA GLU A 28 -3.63 -11.59 -2.59
C GLU A 28 -3.33 -12.35 -3.88
N ARG A 29 -2.14 -12.16 -4.48
CA ARG A 29 -1.73 -12.90 -5.68
C ARG A 29 -1.72 -14.41 -5.49
N LEU A 30 -1.30 -14.90 -4.33
CA LEU A 30 -1.31 -16.34 -4.02
C LEU A 30 -2.74 -16.86 -3.84
N ILE A 31 -3.61 -16.09 -3.19
CA ILE A 31 -5.02 -16.43 -2.98
C ILE A 31 -5.77 -16.46 -4.32
N TYR A 32 -5.53 -15.51 -5.23
CA TYR A 32 -6.12 -15.54 -6.57
C TYR A 32 -5.64 -16.74 -7.40
N ARG A 33 -4.38 -17.17 -7.24
CA ARG A 33 -3.90 -18.42 -7.86
C ARG A 33 -4.62 -19.63 -7.27
N LEU A 34 -4.75 -19.69 -5.95
CA LEU A 34 -5.47 -20.77 -5.28
C LEU A 34 -6.94 -20.81 -5.71
N ASP A 35 -7.61 -19.66 -5.80
CA ASP A 35 -9.01 -19.54 -6.25
C ASP A 35 -9.22 -20.11 -7.66
N SER A 36 -8.21 -20.01 -8.54
CA SER A 36 -8.27 -20.58 -9.88
C SER A 36 -8.24 -22.11 -9.93
N GLU A 37 -7.69 -22.75 -8.89
CA GLU A 37 -7.61 -24.21 -8.76
C GLU A 37 -8.73 -24.75 -7.85
N HIS A 38 -9.05 -24.01 -6.80
CA HIS A 38 -10.02 -24.35 -5.76
C HIS A 38 -10.84 -23.10 -5.41
N PRO A 39 -12.12 -23.02 -5.83
CA PRO A 39 -12.95 -21.85 -5.59
C PRO A 39 -13.00 -21.48 -4.10
N LEU A 40 -12.66 -20.24 -3.80
CA LEU A 40 -12.69 -19.69 -2.46
C LEU A 40 -13.93 -18.82 -2.26
N ALA A 41 -14.25 -18.56 -1.00
CA ALA A 41 -15.30 -17.62 -0.64
C ALA A 41 -14.93 -16.20 -1.14
N PRO A 42 -15.79 -15.52 -1.93
CA PRO A 42 -15.52 -14.17 -2.45
C PRO A 42 -15.18 -13.13 -1.37
N GLU A 43 -15.66 -13.35 -0.14
CA GLU A 43 -15.37 -12.54 1.05
C GLU A 43 -13.87 -12.49 1.35
N VAL A 44 -13.16 -13.60 1.15
CA VAL A 44 -11.71 -13.69 1.41
C VAL A 44 -10.94 -12.82 0.43
N LEU A 45 -11.28 -12.91 -0.85
CA LEU A 45 -10.68 -12.09 -1.91
C LEU A 45 -10.90 -10.59 -1.63
N ARG A 46 -12.15 -10.21 -1.32
CA ARG A 46 -12.50 -8.82 -0.98
C ARG A 46 -11.78 -8.34 0.28
N PHE A 47 -11.69 -9.17 1.32
CA PHE A 47 -11.05 -8.81 2.59
C PHE A 47 -9.57 -8.50 2.38
N VAL A 48 -8.83 -9.39 1.72
CA VAL A 48 -7.39 -9.20 1.50
C VAL A 48 -7.12 -7.98 0.61
N ASN A 49 -7.94 -7.77 -0.41
CA ASN A 49 -7.87 -6.58 -1.26
C ASN A 49 -8.01 -5.28 -0.45
N ARG A 50 -9.02 -5.21 0.44
CA ARG A 50 -9.28 -4.05 1.31
C ARG A 50 -8.22 -3.89 2.41
N LEU A 51 -7.67 -4.99 2.91
CA LEU A 51 -6.66 -4.96 3.98
C LEU A 51 -5.38 -4.24 3.54
N SER A 52 -4.95 -4.44 2.31
CA SER A 52 -3.82 -3.67 1.76
C SER A 52 -4.12 -2.17 1.61
N ASP A 53 -5.36 -1.79 1.28
CA ASP A 53 -5.76 -0.38 1.22
C ASP A 53 -5.79 0.23 2.62
N TYR A 54 -6.24 -0.54 3.62
CA TYR A 54 -6.18 -0.16 5.03
C TYR A 54 -4.75 0.13 5.48
N PHE A 55 -3.78 -0.74 5.17
CA PHE A 55 -2.38 -0.50 5.54
C PHE A 55 -1.80 0.76 4.86
N PHE A 56 -2.23 1.06 3.64
CA PHE A 56 -1.87 2.31 2.99
C PHE A 56 -2.48 3.54 3.69
N ALA A 57 -3.76 3.48 4.06
CA ALA A 57 -4.41 4.56 4.82
C ALA A 57 -3.79 4.73 6.23
N LEU A 58 -3.44 3.63 6.89
CA LEU A 58 -2.77 3.62 8.19
C LEU A 58 -1.39 4.28 8.10
N ALA A 59 -0.58 3.89 7.11
CA ALA A 59 0.73 4.50 6.85
C ALA A 59 0.63 6.03 6.77
N ARG A 60 -0.33 6.55 6.01
CA ARG A 60 -0.58 7.99 5.87
C ARG A 60 -1.07 8.65 7.15
N LYS A 61 -1.99 8.00 7.87
CA LYS A 61 -2.50 8.50 9.15
C LYS A 61 -1.37 8.64 10.17
N GLU A 62 -0.42 7.70 10.21
CA GLU A 62 0.71 7.76 11.13
C GLU A 62 1.73 8.85 10.74
N VAL A 63 1.96 9.10 9.44
CA VAL A 63 2.75 10.27 8.99
C VAL A 63 2.10 11.56 9.47
N PHE A 64 0.78 11.70 9.29
CA PHE A 64 0.03 12.86 9.74
C PHE A 64 0.10 13.05 11.27
N ARG A 65 -0.06 11.96 12.04
CA ARG A 65 0.05 11.98 13.50
C ARG A 65 1.43 12.40 14.00
N ALA A 66 2.49 11.98 13.29
CA ALA A 66 3.86 12.31 13.62
C ALA A 66 4.27 13.73 13.16
N GLN A 67 3.36 14.53 12.61
CA GLN A 67 3.64 15.81 11.95
C GLN A 67 4.72 15.70 10.86
N GLY A 68 4.90 14.50 10.29
CA GLY A 68 5.83 14.25 9.21
C GLY A 68 5.26 14.74 7.88
N GLN A 69 6.15 15.03 6.92
CA GLN A 69 5.73 15.33 5.55
C GLN A 69 5.66 14.05 4.72
N GLU A 70 4.57 13.90 3.97
CA GLU A 70 4.47 12.87 2.93
C GLU A 70 5.40 13.26 1.77
N ILE A 71 6.29 12.36 1.37
CA ILE A 71 7.13 12.57 0.20
C ILE A 71 6.30 12.17 -1.02
N VAL A 72 5.88 13.16 -1.78
CA VAL A 72 5.21 12.96 -3.05
C VAL A 72 6.26 12.73 -4.12
N TRP A 73 6.11 11.67 -4.88
CA TRP A 73 6.98 11.38 -5.99
C TRP A 73 6.69 12.34 -7.15
N THR A 74 7.73 13.06 -7.59
CA THR A 74 7.72 13.97 -8.75
C THR A 74 8.64 13.40 -9.84
N TYR A 75 8.18 13.40 -11.10
CA TYR A 75 9.08 13.21 -12.25
C TYR A 75 9.84 14.54 -12.42
N ASP A 76 11.11 14.61 -12.00
CA ASP A 76 12.00 15.64 -12.55
C ASP A 76 12.34 15.24 -13.99
N HIS A 77 11.92 16.07 -14.94
CA HIS A 77 12.35 16.06 -16.33
C HIS A 77 13.10 17.37 -16.62
N ASP A 78 14.02 17.76 -15.72
CA ASP A 78 14.82 19.00 -15.87
C ASP A 78 16.30 18.71 -16.19
N ASP A 79 16.59 17.59 -16.86
CA ASP A 79 17.90 17.32 -17.47
C ASP A 79 17.72 16.78 -18.91
N ALA A 80 17.31 17.64 -19.84
CA ALA A 80 17.62 17.52 -21.28
C ALA A 80 17.27 18.83 -22.01
N ASP A 81 18.30 19.68 -22.16
CA ASP A 81 18.45 20.86 -23.04
C ASP A 81 17.50 22.07 -22.89
#